data_AF-A0A8K9UZZ7-F1
#
_entry.id   AF-A0A8K9UZZ7-F1
#
_cell.length_a   1.000
_cell.length_b   1.000
_cell.length_c   1.000
_cell.angle_alpha   90.00
_cell.angle_beta   90.00
_cell.angle_gamma   90.00
#
_symmetry.space_group_name_H-M   'P 1'
#
loop_
_entity.id
_entity.type
_entity.pdbx_description
1 polymer ?
#
loop_
_entity_poly.entity_id
_entity_poly.type
_entity_poly.pdbx_seq_one_letter_code
_entity_poly.pdbx_strand_id
1 'polypeptide(L)'
;TEVMQLREFLPKVVNGDLIEMLQKALKERLGQEQEQLRQECLHLRSRLDAAQSECQKEREEKLVLREQLWESREQLQQQAEFCTGLGAASCTLLWSTSSKEEAVKDILGKLQSFLSVAGQTLESFVKSLDGEAKAEQQDSNSHEQQFVLALAGVVTSECAAMSPCMRGLPGYNGDSEVCLHALRLLQSVLLEEALAGPGLLLDDPLLPLERIRTLATSSRHPALRQTAQETLDDLGSLQPHNCT
;
A
#
# COMPACT_ATOMS: atom_id res chain seq x y z
N THR A 1 -81.27 51.92 15.24
CA THR A 1 -81.31 53.04 14.27
C THR A 1 -80.04 53.10 13.42
N GLU A 2 -78.85 52.94 14.00
CA GLU A 2 -77.58 52.91 13.25
C GLU A 2 -77.47 51.76 12.24
N VAL A 3 -77.99 50.57 12.57
CA VAL A 3 -77.98 49.40 11.66
C VAL A 3 -78.85 49.61 10.41
N MET A 4 -79.93 50.39 10.51
CA MET A 4 -80.78 50.73 9.35
C MET A 4 -80.11 51.74 8.43
N GLN A 5 -79.38 52.71 8.97
CA GLN A 5 -78.62 53.68 8.18
C GLN A 5 -77.47 53.00 7.43
N LEU A 6 -76.71 52.13 8.08
CA LEU A 6 -75.68 51.32 7.41
C LEU A 6 -76.24 50.55 6.21
N ARG A 7 -77.44 49.99 6.32
CA ARG A 7 -78.10 49.22 5.24
C ARG A 7 -78.54 50.07 4.05
N GLU A 8 -78.84 51.35 4.25
CA GLU A 8 -79.18 52.30 3.16
C GLU A 8 -77.95 52.97 2.53
N PHE A 9 -76.87 53.14 3.30
CA PHE A 9 -75.64 53.79 2.82
C PHE A 9 -74.65 52.81 2.19
N LEU A 10 -74.60 51.54 2.62
CA LEU A 10 -73.71 50.53 2.02
C LEU A 10 -73.90 50.37 0.51
N PRO A 11 -75.12 50.23 -0.04
CA PRO A 11 -75.33 50.06 -1.47
C PRO A 11 -74.98 51.31 -2.29
N LYS A 12 -74.93 52.49 -1.65
CA LYS A 12 -74.57 53.76 -2.29
C LYS A 12 -73.05 54.00 -2.32
N VAL A 13 -72.32 53.40 -1.37
CA VAL A 13 -70.84 53.46 -1.28
C VAL A 13 -70.20 52.32 -2.05
N VAL A 14 -70.83 51.14 -2.04
CA VAL A 14 -70.42 49.96 -2.81
C VAL A 14 -71.03 50.08 -4.20
N ASN A 15 -70.33 50.80 -5.07
CA ASN A 15 -70.73 50.95 -6.48
C ASN A 15 -70.45 49.65 -7.25
N GLY A 16 -71.31 49.29 -8.21
CA GLY A 16 -71.16 48.09 -9.05
C GLY A 16 -69.81 48.06 -9.77
N ASP A 17 -69.33 49.23 -10.21
CA ASP A 17 -68.03 49.40 -10.87
C ASP A 17 -66.85 49.03 -9.96
N LEU A 18 -66.94 49.31 -8.64
CA LEU A 18 -65.90 48.94 -7.68
C LEU A 18 -65.88 47.43 -7.44
N ILE A 19 -67.05 46.79 -7.40
CA ILE A 19 -67.16 45.33 -7.31
C ILE A 19 -66.56 44.69 -8.58
N GLU A 20 -66.90 45.18 -9.77
CA GLU A 20 -66.34 44.66 -11.02
C GLU A 20 -64.83 44.86 -11.13
N MET A 21 -64.31 46.03 -10.71
CA MET A 21 -62.87 46.29 -10.68
C MET A 21 -62.15 45.34 -9.73
N LEU A 22 -62.69 45.12 -8.52
CA LEU A 22 -62.13 44.18 -7.57
C LEU A 22 -62.20 42.74 -8.07
N GLN A 23 -63.33 42.32 -8.65
CA GLN A 23 -63.48 40.98 -9.23
C GLN A 23 -62.51 40.75 -10.39
N LYS A 24 -62.31 41.76 -11.24
CA LYS A 24 -61.35 41.72 -12.34
C LYS A 24 -59.91 41.64 -11.82
N ALA A 25 -59.53 42.49 -10.86
CA ALA A 25 -58.22 42.47 -10.25
C ALA A 25 -57.92 41.13 -9.54
N LEU A 26 -58.91 40.55 -8.85
CA LEU A 26 -58.75 39.26 -8.18
C LEU A 26 -58.56 38.11 -9.19
N LYS A 27 -59.33 38.12 -10.29
CA LYS A 27 -59.18 37.15 -11.39
C LYS A 27 -57.84 37.28 -12.09
N GLU A 28 -57.37 38.51 -12.36
CA GLU A 28 -56.06 38.76 -12.96
C GLU A 28 -54.94 38.27 -12.04
N ARG A 29 -55.02 38.58 -10.73
CA ARG A 29 -54.05 38.11 -9.74
C ARG A 29 -54.00 36.59 -9.65
N LEU A 30 -55.16 35.94 -9.55
CA LEU A 30 -55.25 34.46 -9.52
C LEU A 30 -54.73 33.82 -10.80
N GLY A 31 -55.03 34.41 -11.97
CA GLY A 31 -54.53 33.93 -13.25
C GLY A 31 -53.00 34.08 -13.37
N GLN A 32 -52.45 35.18 -12.89
CA GLN A 32 -51.00 35.39 -12.83
C GLN A 32 -50.32 34.39 -11.89
N GLU A 33 -50.86 34.19 -10.69
CA GLU A 33 -50.33 33.20 -9.74
C GLU A 33 -50.41 31.77 -10.30
N GLN A 34 -51.51 31.42 -10.97
CA GLN A 34 -51.67 30.12 -11.60
C GLN A 34 -50.63 29.90 -12.72
N GLU A 35 -50.41 30.90 -13.57
CA GLU A 35 -49.42 30.80 -14.66
C GLU A 35 -48.00 30.77 -14.11
N GLN A 36 -47.70 31.55 -13.07
CA GLN A 36 -46.40 31.53 -12.41
C GLN A 36 -46.10 30.15 -11.80
N LEU A 37 -47.04 29.59 -11.03
CA LEU A 37 -46.90 28.25 -10.46
C LEU A 37 -46.75 27.18 -11.55
N ARG A 38 -47.45 27.35 -12.68
CA ARG A 38 -47.33 26.44 -13.83
C ARG A 38 -45.92 26.48 -14.43
N GLN A 39 -45.35 27.66 -14.60
CA GLN A 39 -43.99 27.84 -15.10
C GLN A 39 -42.96 27.28 -14.12
N GLU A 40 -43.14 27.51 -12.81
CA GLU A 40 -42.29 26.94 -11.77
C GLU A 40 -42.35 25.41 -11.76
N CYS A 41 -43.55 24.82 -11.90
CA CYS A 41 -43.71 23.36 -12.00
C CYS A 41 -42.98 22.80 -13.22
N LEU A 42 -43.08 23.45 -14.39
CA LEU A 42 -42.37 23.03 -15.60
C LEU A 42 -40.86 23.14 -15.44
N HIS A 43 -40.38 24.23 -14.84
CA HIS A 43 -38.96 24.45 -14.60
C HIS A 43 -38.39 23.39 -13.63
N LEU A 44 -39.04 23.17 -12.49
CA LEU A 44 -38.64 22.16 -11.52
C LEU A 44 -38.67 20.76 -12.12
N ARG A 45 -39.67 20.45 -12.95
CA ARG A 45 -39.74 19.15 -13.62
C ARG A 45 -38.60 18.95 -14.61
N SER A 46 -38.29 19.96 -15.42
CA SER A 46 -37.15 19.90 -16.34
C SER A 46 -35.81 19.72 -15.60
N ARG A 47 -35.64 20.39 -14.45
CA ARG A 47 -34.46 20.23 -13.60
C ARG A 47 -34.37 18.84 -12.97
N LEU A 48 -35.50 18.28 -12.54
CA LEU A 48 -35.56 16.93 -11.99
C LEU A 48 -35.20 15.89 -13.06
N ASP A 49 -35.76 16.02 -14.27
CA ASP A 49 -35.47 15.11 -15.38
C ASP A 49 -33.99 15.18 -15.79
N ALA A 50 -33.42 16.39 -15.85
CA ALA A 50 -31.99 16.58 -16.12
C ALA A 50 -31.09 15.94 -15.05
N ALA A 51 -31.36 16.23 -13.77
CA ALA A 51 -30.60 15.65 -12.65
C ALA A 51 -30.73 14.12 -12.60
N GLN A 52 -31.90 13.57 -12.94
CA GLN A 52 -32.12 12.13 -13.00
C GLN A 52 -31.32 11.50 -14.15
N SER A 53 -31.26 12.14 -15.30
CA SER A 53 -30.44 11.70 -16.43
C SER A 53 -28.94 11.73 -16.11
N GLU A 54 -28.47 12.79 -15.45
CA GLU A 54 -27.07 12.90 -15.02
C GLU A 54 -26.70 11.82 -14.01
N CYS A 55 -27.55 11.60 -12.99
CA CYS A 55 -27.32 10.55 -11.99
C CYS A 55 -27.27 9.15 -12.62
N GLN A 56 -28.12 8.88 -13.62
CA GLN A 56 -28.10 7.60 -14.33
C GLN A 56 -26.79 7.41 -15.11
N LYS A 57 -26.34 8.45 -15.81
CA LYS A 57 -25.08 8.43 -16.55
C LYS A 57 -23.88 8.21 -15.63
N GLU A 58 -23.81 8.96 -14.52
CA GLU A 58 -22.74 8.81 -13.53
C GLU A 58 -22.73 7.40 -12.91
N ARG A 59 -23.91 6.80 -12.69
CA ARG A 59 -24.02 5.43 -12.20
C ARG A 59 -23.46 4.41 -13.19
N GLU A 60 -23.71 4.59 -14.49
CA GLU A 60 -23.17 3.73 -15.55
C GLU A 60 -21.65 3.87 -15.65
N GLU A 61 -21.12 5.08 -15.64
CA GLU A 61 -19.68 5.36 -15.64
C GLU A 61 -19.00 4.75 -14.40
N LYS A 62 -19.61 4.89 -13.22
CA LYS A 62 -19.12 4.29 -11.97
C LYS A 62 -19.04 2.76 -12.05
N LEU A 63 -19.97 2.10 -12.73
CA LEU A 63 -19.92 0.64 -12.88
C LEU A 63 -18.73 0.22 -13.76
N VAL A 64 -18.52 0.91 -14.89
CA VAL A 64 -17.39 0.66 -15.79
C VAL A 64 -16.06 0.89 -15.07
N LEU A 65 -15.91 2.01 -14.36
CA LEU A 65 -14.68 2.32 -13.62
C LEU A 65 -14.41 1.30 -12.50
N ARG A 66 -15.45 0.77 -11.85
CA ARG A 66 -15.29 -0.28 -10.84
C ARG A 66 -14.82 -1.60 -11.43
N GLU A 67 -15.30 -1.96 -12.61
CA GLU A 67 -14.88 -3.16 -13.32
C GLU A 67 -13.40 -3.05 -13.71
N GLN A 68 -12.99 -1.94 -14.32
CA GLN A 68 -11.58 -1.67 -14.67
C GLN A 68 -10.66 -1.67 -13.44
N LEU A 69 -11.08 -1.06 -12.33
CA LEU A 69 -10.32 -1.08 -11.08
C LEU A 69 -10.16 -2.50 -10.55
N TRP A 70 -11.21 -3.32 -10.64
CA TRP A 70 -11.17 -4.70 -10.22
C TRP A 70 -10.21 -5.52 -11.09
N GLU A 71 -10.27 -5.37 -12.41
CA GLU A 71 -9.36 -6.04 -13.34
C GLU A 71 -7.89 -5.67 -13.09
N SER A 72 -7.59 -4.37 -12.96
CA SER A 72 -6.23 -3.90 -12.70
C SER A 72 -5.72 -4.38 -11.33
N ARG A 73 -6.57 -4.36 -10.30
CA ARG A 73 -6.24 -4.90 -8.98
C ARG A 73 -5.91 -6.39 -9.06
N GLU A 74 -6.71 -7.17 -9.78
CA GLU A 74 -6.49 -8.61 -9.93
C GLU A 74 -5.18 -8.91 -10.67
N GLN A 75 -4.87 -8.15 -11.73
CA GLN A 75 -3.59 -8.25 -12.44
C GLN A 75 -2.40 -7.94 -11.52
N LEU A 76 -2.47 -6.86 -10.73
CA LEU A 76 -1.41 -6.50 -9.79
C LEU A 76 -1.24 -7.53 -8.68
N GLN A 77 -2.34 -8.10 -8.19
CA GLN A 77 -2.31 -9.16 -7.18
C GLN A 77 -1.61 -10.41 -7.73
N GLN A 78 -1.97 -10.86 -8.93
CA GLN A 78 -1.33 -11.99 -9.60
C GLN A 78 0.17 -11.73 -9.87
N GLN A 79 0.53 -10.50 -10.26
CA GLN A 79 1.92 -10.12 -10.44
C GLN A 79 2.70 -10.14 -9.12
N ALA A 80 2.11 -9.66 -8.03
CA ALA A 80 2.73 -9.71 -6.71
C ALA A 80 2.99 -11.15 -6.27
N GLU A 81 2.00 -12.03 -6.39
CA GLU A 81 2.13 -13.46 -6.06
C GLU A 81 3.20 -14.16 -6.91
N PHE A 82 3.24 -13.86 -8.21
CA PHE A 82 4.27 -14.38 -9.10
C PHE A 82 5.68 -13.90 -8.69
N CYS A 83 5.85 -12.60 -8.43
CA CYS A 83 7.13 -12.03 -8.02
C CYS A 83 7.61 -12.61 -6.68
N THR A 84 6.70 -12.77 -5.71
CA THR A 84 7.01 -13.39 -4.42
C THR A 84 7.41 -14.85 -4.61
N GLY A 85 6.69 -15.62 -5.42
CA GLY A 85 7.02 -17.02 -5.71
C GLY A 85 8.36 -17.18 -6.43
N LEU A 86 8.60 -16.37 -7.46
CA LEU A 86 9.87 -16.36 -8.19
C LEU A 86 11.03 -15.94 -7.29
N GLY A 87 10.83 -14.92 -6.45
CA GLY A 87 11.82 -14.45 -5.49
C GLY A 87 12.18 -15.54 -4.48
N ALA A 88 11.19 -16.19 -3.87
CA ALA A 88 11.40 -17.30 -2.94
C ALA A 88 12.19 -18.44 -3.60
N ALA A 89 11.76 -18.92 -4.78
CA ALA A 89 12.45 -19.99 -5.50
C ALA A 89 13.90 -19.61 -5.85
N SER A 90 14.12 -18.38 -6.31
CA SER A 90 15.46 -17.87 -6.67
C SER A 90 16.37 -17.76 -5.45
N CYS A 91 15.86 -17.23 -4.33
CA CYS A 91 16.59 -17.15 -3.07
C CYS A 91 16.94 -18.52 -2.50
N THR A 92 16.01 -19.48 -2.54
CA THR A 92 16.29 -20.87 -2.13
C THR A 92 17.39 -21.50 -2.99
N LEU A 93 17.36 -21.29 -4.31
CA LEU A 93 18.41 -21.77 -5.21
C LEU A 93 19.76 -21.09 -4.93
N LEU A 94 19.78 -19.77 -4.74
CA LEU A 94 21.00 -19.02 -4.40
C LEU A 94 21.58 -19.49 -3.05
N TRP A 95 20.73 -19.71 -2.05
CA TRP A 95 21.14 -20.26 -0.77
C TRP A 95 21.78 -21.65 -0.91
N SER A 96 21.12 -22.54 -1.65
CA SER A 96 21.63 -23.90 -1.88
C SER A 96 22.94 -23.96 -2.68
N THR A 97 23.17 -22.99 -3.58
CA THR A 97 24.37 -22.89 -4.41
C THR A 97 25.51 -22.14 -3.74
N SER A 98 25.20 -21.22 -2.82
CA SER A 98 26.14 -20.48 -1.96
C SER A 98 27.08 -21.39 -1.14
N SER A 99 26.59 -22.58 -0.75
CA SER A 99 27.37 -23.58 -0.03
C SER A 99 28.48 -24.23 -0.88
N LYS A 100 28.52 -23.98 -2.20
CA LYS A 100 29.51 -24.53 -3.15
C LYS A 100 30.37 -23.41 -3.74
N GLU A 101 31.63 -23.30 -3.33
CA GLU A 101 32.55 -22.21 -3.72
C GLU A 101 32.71 -22.06 -5.25
N GLU A 102 32.85 -23.18 -5.97
CA GLU A 102 33.01 -23.16 -7.43
C GLU A 102 31.74 -22.68 -8.16
N ALA A 103 30.55 -23.00 -7.63
CA ALA A 103 29.30 -22.50 -8.19
C ALA A 103 29.16 -20.97 -8.00
N VAL A 104 29.61 -20.45 -6.85
CA VAL A 104 29.60 -19.01 -6.59
C VAL A 104 30.52 -18.26 -7.55
N LYS A 105 31.73 -18.78 -7.82
CA LYS A 105 32.67 -18.18 -8.79
C LYS A 105 32.08 -18.12 -10.20
N ASP A 106 31.43 -19.19 -10.65
CA ASP A 106 30.77 -19.25 -11.96
C ASP A 106 29.58 -18.28 -12.07
N ILE A 107 28.79 -18.15 -11.00
CA ILE A 107 27.67 -17.21 -10.93
C ILE A 107 28.17 -15.76 -10.98
N LEU A 108 29.20 -15.43 -10.19
CA LEU A 108 29.77 -14.08 -10.14
C LEU A 108 30.36 -13.67 -11.51
N GLY A 109 30.98 -14.61 -12.22
CA GLY A 109 31.52 -14.38 -13.57
C GLY A 109 30.46 -14.05 -14.62
N LYS A 110 29.20 -14.46 -14.42
CA LYS A 110 28.07 -14.20 -15.35
C LYS A 110 27.18 -13.04 -14.92
N LEU A 111 27.36 -12.52 -13.70
CA LEU A 111 26.51 -11.49 -13.10
C LEU A 111 26.39 -10.23 -13.96
N GLN A 112 27.49 -9.77 -14.56
CA GLN A 112 27.48 -8.55 -15.38
C GLN A 112 26.61 -8.69 -16.64
N SER A 113 26.62 -9.87 -17.29
CA SER A 113 25.76 -10.15 -18.44
C SER A 113 24.28 -10.21 -18.06
N PHE A 114 23.97 -10.80 -16.90
CA PHE A 114 22.61 -10.83 -16.36
C PHE A 114 22.09 -9.44 -16.02
N LEU A 115 22.88 -8.62 -15.30
CA LEU A 115 22.52 -7.26 -14.95
C LEU A 115 22.30 -6.38 -16.18
N SER A 116 23.08 -6.59 -17.25
CA SER A 116 22.87 -5.89 -18.52
C SER A 116 21.52 -6.22 -19.15
N VAL A 117 21.12 -7.50 -19.19
CA VAL A 117 19.83 -7.93 -19.74
C VAL A 117 18.67 -7.46 -18.86
N ALA A 118 18.80 -7.56 -17.53
CA ALA A 118 17.81 -7.05 -16.60
C ALA A 118 17.64 -5.54 -16.73
N GLY A 119 18.74 -4.79 -16.83
CA GLY A 119 18.73 -3.34 -17.06
C GLY A 119 18.05 -2.96 -18.37
N GLN A 120 18.36 -3.64 -19.48
CA GLN A 120 17.71 -3.41 -20.77
C GLN A 120 16.22 -3.74 -20.73
N THR A 121 15.82 -4.78 -20.00
CA THR A 121 14.42 -5.17 -19.83
C THR A 121 13.65 -4.11 -19.04
N LEU A 122 14.20 -3.61 -17.93
CA LEU A 122 13.62 -2.50 -17.19
C LEU A 122 13.53 -1.23 -18.03
N GLU A 123 14.59 -0.89 -18.77
CA GLU A 123 14.61 0.30 -19.62
C GLU A 123 13.54 0.23 -20.72
N SER A 124 13.34 -0.95 -21.32
CA SER A 124 12.27 -1.18 -22.31
C SER A 124 10.88 -1.09 -21.69
N PHE A 125 10.70 -1.57 -20.45
CA PHE A 125 9.43 -1.49 -19.74
C PHE A 125 9.08 -0.02 -19.41
N VAL A 126 10.03 0.75 -18.87
CA VAL A 126 9.86 2.18 -18.58
C VAL A 126 9.51 2.96 -19.86
N LYS A 127 10.20 2.68 -20.97
CA LYS A 127 9.89 3.29 -22.29
C LYS A 127 8.48 2.95 -22.79
N SER A 128 7.96 1.77 -22.44
CA SER A 128 6.59 1.37 -22.79
C SER A 128 5.54 2.15 -21.97
N LEU A 129 5.84 2.48 -20.71
CA LEU A 129 4.97 3.28 -19.84
C LEU A 129 4.95 4.76 -20.26
N ASP A 130 6.11 5.32 -20.62
CA ASP A 130 6.23 6.68 -21.18
C ASP A 130 5.45 6.87 -22.50
N GLY A 131 5.17 5.77 -23.22
CA GLY A 131 4.36 5.76 -24.42
C GLY A 131 2.88 6.09 -24.17
N GLU A 132 2.34 5.73 -23.00
CA GLU A 132 0.97 6.05 -22.59
C GLU A 132 0.87 7.39 -21.84
N ALA A 133 1.96 7.80 -21.17
CA ALA A 133 2.05 9.00 -20.35
C ALA A 133 2.77 10.17 -21.05
N LYS A 134 2.45 10.46 -22.32
CA LYS A 134 2.85 11.76 -22.91
C LYS A 134 1.99 12.91 -22.41
N ALA A 135 2.11 13.21 -21.12
CA ALA A 135 1.95 14.52 -20.53
C ALA A 135 2.68 14.48 -19.18
N GLU A 136 3.57 15.46 -18.95
CA GLU A 136 4.31 15.67 -17.69
C GLU A 136 5.62 14.87 -17.55
N GLN A 137 6.60 15.30 -18.35
CA GLN A 137 8.01 15.05 -18.11
C GLN A 137 8.50 15.77 -16.85
N GLN A 138 9.45 15.07 -16.21
CA GLN A 138 10.47 15.56 -15.26
C GLN A 138 10.04 15.77 -13.80
N ASP A 139 10.23 14.72 -13.01
CA ASP A 139 11.05 14.87 -11.81
C ASP A 139 11.95 13.64 -11.64
N SER A 140 13.22 13.79 -11.98
CA SER A 140 14.30 12.79 -11.78
C SER A 140 14.66 12.60 -10.30
N ASN A 141 13.69 12.76 -9.40
CA ASN A 141 13.82 12.58 -7.96
C ASN A 141 12.60 11.81 -7.41
N SER A 142 12.08 10.86 -8.19
CA SER A 142 11.04 9.94 -7.72
C SER A 142 11.51 9.30 -6.41
N HIS A 143 10.73 9.49 -5.35
CA HIS A 143 10.95 8.86 -4.05
C HIS A 143 11.10 7.33 -4.18
N GLU A 144 10.61 6.71 -5.26
CA GLU A 144 10.81 5.30 -5.55
C GLU A 144 12.27 4.95 -5.86
N GLN A 145 13.01 5.80 -6.59
CA GLN A 145 14.43 5.59 -6.87
C GLN A 145 15.25 5.63 -5.57
N GLN A 146 14.91 6.57 -4.68
CA GLN A 146 15.55 6.69 -3.37
C GLN A 146 15.15 5.54 -2.43
N PHE A 147 13.90 5.07 -2.49
CA PHE A 147 13.43 3.90 -1.75
C PHE A 147 14.15 2.63 -2.20
N VAL A 148 14.28 2.38 -3.50
CA VAL A 148 14.98 1.21 -4.04
C VAL A 148 16.47 1.25 -3.69
N LEU A 149 17.12 2.41 -3.79
CA LEU A 149 18.52 2.58 -3.38
C LEU A 149 18.71 2.40 -1.86
N ALA A 150 17.77 2.89 -1.04
CA ALA A 150 17.79 2.69 0.41
C ALA A 150 17.60 1.22 0.78
N LEU A 151 16.64 0.54 0.17
CA LEU A 151 16.36 -0.89 0.40
C LEU A 151 17.55 -1.76 -0.03
N ALA A 152 18.15 -1.47 -1.19
CA ALA A 152 19.36 -2.13 -1.65
C ALA A 152 20.55 -1.86 -0.70
N GLY A 153 20.66 -0.65 -0.15
CA GLY A 153 21.67 -0.30 0.85
C GLY A 153 21.52 -1.07 2.16
N VAL A 154 20.29 -1.22 2.66
CA VAL A 154 19.97 -1.99 3.87
C VAL A 154 20.30 -3.48 3.66
N VAL A 155 19.79 -4.09 2.59
CA VAL A 155 20.05 -5.50 2.28
C VAL A 155 21.54 -5.78 2.03
N THR A 156 22.25 -4.85 1.38
CA THR A 156 23.70 -4.97 1.12
C THR A 156 24.52 -4.81 2.40
N SER A 157 24.13 -3.90 3.29
CA SER A 157 24.75 -3.71 4.61
C SER A 157 24.59 -4.96 5.48
N GLU A 158 23.40 -5.56 5.46
CA GLU A 158 23.07 -6.76 6.23
C GLU A 158 23.77 -8.01 5.69
N CYS A 159 23.79 -8.21 4.37
CA CYS A 159 24.49 -9.34 3.73
C CYS A 159 26.03 -9.23 3.78
N ALA A 160 26.59 -8.02 3.65
CA ALA A 160 28.03 -7.80 3.75
C ALA A 160 28.57 -8.01 5.17
N ALA A 161 27.76 -7.76 6.21
CA ALA A 161 28.12 -7.99 7.61
C ALA A 161 28.01 -9.47 8.02
N MET A 162 27.05 -10.21 7.46
CA MET A 162 26.80 -11.61 7.83
C MET A 162 27.91 -12.58 7.34
N SER A 163 28.46 -12.33 6.15
CA SER A 163 29.39 -13.25 5.47
C SER A 163 30.75 -13.42 6.19
N PRO A 164 31.45 -12.35 6.64
CA PRO A 164 32.74 -12.48 7.34
C PRO A 164 32.58 -12.87 8.82
N CYS A 165 31.55 -12.37 9.50
CA CYS A 165 31.31 -12.63 10.92
C CYS A 165 30.87 -14.08 11.18
N MET A 166 30.16 -14.74 10.26
CA MET A 166 29.75 -16.13 10.45
C MET A 166 30.81 -17.15 9.99
N ARG A 167 31.58 -16.85 8.93
CA ARG A 167 32.52 -17.82 8.29
C ARG A 167 33.95 -17.88 8.86
N GLY A 168 34.34 -17.02 9.79
CA GLY A 168 35.57 -17.20 10.57
C GLY A 168 36.85 -17.03 9.77
N LEU A 169 36.92 -15.97 8.97
CA LEU A 169 38.20 -15.56 8.38
C LEU A 169 39.16 -15.12 9.51
N PRO A 170 40.34 -15.76 9.65
CA PRO A 170 41.32 -15.42 10.66
C PRO A 170 42.01 -14.11 10.24
N GLY A 171 41.53 -12.99 10.75
CA GLY A 171 42.17 -11.69 10.50
C GLY A 171 41.26 -10.47 10.55
N TYR A 172 39.93 -10.65 10.53
CA TYR A 172 39.01 -9.53 10.71
C TYR A 172 38.52 -9.50 12.15
N ASN A 173 39.18 -8.68 12.98
CA ASN A 173 38.65 -8.31 14.29
C ASN A 173 37.50 -7.31 14.04
N GLY A 174 36.39 -7.83 13.51
CA GLY A 174 35.19 -7.06 13.20
C GLY A 174 34.66 -6.40 14.47
N ASP A 175 34.30 -5.13 14.36
CA ASP A 175 33.83 -4.31 15.47
C ASP A 175 32.82 -5.08 16.33
N SER A 176 33.01 -5.05 17.65
CA SER A 176 32.14 -5.77 18.60
C SER A 176 30.67 -5.38 18.47
N GLU A 177 30.39 -4.20 17.93
CA GLU A 177 29.05 -3.72 17.58
C GLU A 177 28.46 -4.51 16.40
N VAL A 178 29.23 -4.80 15.36
CA VAL A 178 28.74 -5.57 14.19
C VAL A 178 28.41 -7.01 14.59
N CYS A 179 29.24 -7.60 15.45
CA CYS A 179 28.96 -8.94 16.02
C CYS A 179 27.70 -8.94 16.90
N LEU A 180 27.45 -7.86 17.63
CA LEU A 180 26.26 -7.69 18.47
C LEU A 180 25.00 -7.57 17.62
N HIS A 181 25.04 -6.80 16.53
CA HIS A 181 23.91 -6.65 15.62
C HIS A 181 23.60 -7.97 14.90
N ALA A 182 24.61 -8.71 14.45
CA ALA A 182 24.43 -10.03 13.86
C ALA A 182 23.78 -11.03 14.84
N LEU A 183 24.19 -11.02 16.12
CA LEU A 183 23.58 -11.86 17.16
C LEU A 183 22.14 -11.46 17.47
N ARG A 184 21.83 -10.16 17.54
CA ARG A 184 20.46 -9.68 17.73
C ARG A 184 19.55 -10.03 16.55
N LEU A 185 20.08 -10.00 15.33
CA LEU A 185 19.35 -10.41 14.13
C LEU A 185 19.07 -11.93 14.16
N LEU A 186 20.03 -12.73 14.62
CA LEU A 186 19.84 -14.17 14.84
C LEU A 186 18.74 -14.41 15.89
N GLN A 187 18.76 -13.68 17.00
CA GLN A 187 17.71 -13.75 18.03
C GLN A 187 16.33 -13.34 17.47
N SER A 188 16.23 -12.31 16.64
CA SER A 188 14.94 -11.91 16.06
C SER A 188 14.39 -12.96 15.10
N VAL A 189 15.24 -13.59 14.29
CA VAL A 189 14.85 -14.68 13.38
C VAL A 189 14.45 -15.93 14.17
N LEU A 190 15.17 -16.27 15.25
CA LEU A 190 14.83 -17.39 16.12
C LEU A 190 13.52 -17.16 16.90
N LEU A 191 13.24 -15.93 17.33
CA LEU A 191 11.95 -15.57 17.94
C LEU A 191 10.79 -15.75 16.96
N GLU A 192 11.02 -15.50 15.67
CA GLU A 192 10.02 -15.60 14.61
C GLU A 192 9.81 -17.08 14.18
N GLU A 193 10.87 -17.89 14.12
CA GLU A 193 10.76 -19.36 13.91
C GLU A 193 10.13 -20.11 15.07
N ALA A 194 10.30 -19.66 16.32
CA ALA A 194 9.60 -20.22 17.48
C ALA A 194 8.06 -20.12 17.35
N LEU A 195 7.56 -19.21 16.51
CA LEU A 195 6.14 -19.08 16.17
C LEU A 195 5.71 -19.90 14.94
N ALA A 196 6.66 -20.32 14.08
CA ALA A 196 6.40 -21.02 12.81
C ALA A 196 6.77 -22.52 12.81
N GLY A 197 7.41 -23.02 13.87
CA GLY A 197 7.71 -24.43 14.10
C GLY A 197 9.17 -24.80 13.74
N PRO A 198 9.79 -25.76 14.45
CA PRO A 198 11.26 -25.85 14.57
C PRO A 198 12.01 -26.47 13.37
N GLY A 199 11.45 -26.42 12.16
CA GLY A 199 11.82 -27.37 11.09
C GLY A 199 13.00 -27.01 10.19
N LEU A 200 13.48 -25.77 10.16
CA LEU A 200 14.38 -25.32 9.08
C LEU A 200 15.82 -25.01 9.51
N LEU A 201 16.10 -24.80 10.80
CA LEU A 201 17.45 -24.45 11.29
C LEU A 201 18.20 -25.57 12.05
N LEU A 202 17.53 -26.64 12.44
CA LEU A 202 18.07 -27.60 13.44
C LEU A 202 19.07 -28.63 12.90
N ASP A 203 19.14 -28.88 11.58
CA ASP A 203 19.97 -29.96 11.01
C ASP A 203 21.16 -29.47 10.16
N ASP A 204 21.42 -28.17 10.07
CA ASP A 204 22.48 -27.63 9.21
C ASP A 204 23.79 -27.37 10.01
N PRO A 205 24.97 -27.87 9.58
CA PRO A 205 26.27 -27.55 10.18
C PRO A 205 26.71 -26.07 10.04
N LEU A 206 25.78 -25.17 9.69
CA LEU A 206 25.99 -23.75 9.44
C LEU A 206 25.86 -22.86 10.68
N LEU A 207 25.30 -23.35 11.79
CA LEU A 207 25.28 -22.62 13.06
C LEU A 207 26.65 -22.77 13.76
N PRO A 208 27.46 -21.69 13.87
CA PRO A 208 28.79 -21.77 14.48
C PRO A 208 28.66 -21.75 16.02
N LEU A 209 28.00 -22.75 16.59
CA LEU A 209 27.70 -22.88 18.03
C LEU A 209 28.97 -22.75 18.89
N GLU A 210 30.08 -23.34 18.45
CA GLU A 210 31.39 -23.23 19.12
C GLU A 210 31.90 -21.79 19.15
N ARG A 211 31.59 -20.99 18.12
CA ARG A 211 31.99 -19.59 18.06
C ARG A 211 31.09 -18.70 18.91
N ILE A 212 29.79 -18.98 18.97
CA ILE A 212 28.87 -18.29 19.89
C ILE A 212 29.28 -18.58 21.35
N ARG A 213 29.64 -19.83 21.68
CA ARG A 213 30.24 -20.20 22.97
C ARG A 213 31.55 -19.48 23.25
N THR A 214 32.41 -19.34 22.25
CA THR A 214 33.67 -18.58 22.37
C THR A 214 33.41 -17.09 22.60
N LEU A 215 32.40 -16.50 21.95
CA LEU A 215 32.00 -15.11 22.16
C LEU A 215 31.37 -14.89 23.55
N ALA A 216 30.58 -15.84 24.04
CA ALA A 216 30.00 -15.80 25.39
C ALA A 216 31.07 -15.88 26.50
N THR A 217 32.15 -16.65 26.27
CA THR A 217 33.19 -16.90 27.29
C THR A 217 34.41 -15.98 27.19
N SER A 218 34.81 -15.58 25.97
CA SER A 218 36.08 -14.89 25.69
C SER A 218 35.94 -13.40 25.33
N SER A 219 34.73 -12.91 25.03
CA SER A 219 34.53 -11.50 24.67
C SER A 219 34.82 -10.55 25.84
N ARG A 220 35.52 -9.46 25.56
CA ARG A 220 35.76 -8.36 26.52
C ARG A 220 34.57 -7.40 26.64
N HIS A 221 33.58 -7.51 25.75
CA HIS A 221 32.43 -6.61 25.69
C HIS A 221 31.22 -7.23 26.42
N PRO A 222 30.72 -6.63 27.52
CA PRO A 222 29.72 -7.25 28.39
C PRO A 222 28.39 -7.50 27.67
N ALA A 223 27.92 -6.54 26.86
CA ALA A 223 26.70 -6.69 26.08
C ALA A 223 26.79 -7.84 25.04
N LEU A 224 27.95 -8.03 24.42
CA LEU A 224 28.15 -9.08 23.43
C LEU A 224 28.16 -10.47 24.07
N ARG A 225 28.78 -10.61 25.26
CA ARG A 225 28.72 -11.85 26.03
C ARG A 225 27.30 -12.17 26.47
N GLN A 226 26.57 -11.16 26.96
CA GLN A 226 25.21 -11.35 27.43
C GLN A 226 24.29 -11.81 26.30
N THR A 227 24.29 -11.10 25.16
CA THR A 227 23.49 -11.48 24.00
C THR A 227 23.89 -12.84 23.45
N ALA A 228 25.19 -13.17 23.41
CA ALA A 228 25.65 -14.51 23.00
C ALA A 228 25.19 -15.62 23.96
N GLN A 229 25.14 -15.35 25.27
CA GLN A 229 24.66 -16.30 26.28
C GLN A 229 23.14 -16.51 26.16
N GLU A 230 22.38 -15.42 26.06
CA GLU A 230 20.93 -15.47 25.84
C GLU A 230 20.59 -16.26 24.56
N THR A 231 21.33 -16.03 23.47
CA THR A 231 21.17 -16.76 22.20
C THR A 231 21.45 -18.27 22.36
N LEU A 232 22.42 -18.67 23.19
CA LEU A 232 22.71 -20.09 23.46
C LEU A 232 21.62 -20.74 24.31
N ASP A 233 21.06 -20.00 25.27
CA ASP A 233 19.97 -20.47 26.12
C ASP A 233 18.67 -20.63 25.31
N ASP A 234 18.38 -19.70 24.40
CA ASP A 234 17.26 -19.75 23.46
C ASP A 234 17.35 -20.97 22.52
N LEU A 235 18.54 -21.22 21.94
CA LEU A 235 18.80 -22.40 21.11
C LEU A 235 18.73 -23.72 21.91
N GLY A 236 19.14 -23.71 23.17
CA GLY A 236 19.02 -24.86 24.08
C GLY A 236 17.58 -25.17 24.46
N SER A 237 16.71 -24.15 24.54
CA SER A 237 15.27 -24.33 24.81
C SER A 237 14.48 -24.90 23.62
N LEU A 238 15.03 -24.79 22.41
CA LEU A 238 14.48 -25.34 21.16
C LEU A 238 14.94 -26.78 20.88
N GLN A 239 15.91 -27.32 21.63
CA GLN A 239 16.23 -28.75 21.55
C GLN A 239 15.10 -29.57 22.19
N PRO A 240 14.44 -30.50 21.45
CA PRO A 240 13.51 -31.42 22.07
C PRO A 240 14.27 -32.27 23.09
N HIS A 241 13.71 -32.36 24.29
CA HIS A 241 14.09 -33.37 25.27
C HIS A 241 14.00 -34.76 24.61
N ASN A 242 15.13 -35.29 24.14
CA ASN A 242 15.30 -36.72 23.95
C ASN A 242 15.36 -37.35 25.33
N CYS A 243 14.18 -37.65 25.89
CA CYS A 243 14.07 -38.70 26.87
C CYS A 243 14.22 -40.04 26.15
N THR A 244 15.23 -40.78 26.60
CA THR A 244 15.60 -42.19 26.35
C THR A 244 16.11 -42.58 24.98
#